data_AF-J2KF23-F1
#
_entry.id   AF-J2KF23-F1
#
_cell.length_a   1.000
_cell.length_b   1.000
_cell.length_c   1.000
_cell.angle_alpha   90.00
_cell.angle_beta   90.00
_cell.angle_gamma   90.00
#
_symmetry.space_group_name_H-M   'P 1'
#
loop_
_entity.id
_entity.type
_entity.pdbx_description
1 polymer ?
#
loop_
_entity_poly.entity_id
_entity_poly.type
_entity_poly.pdbx_seq_one_letter_code
_entity_poly.pdbx_strand_id
1 'polypeptide(L)'
;MAWKRSLQSWLYESSMEPPKANLEALRLQLHDALQQCEGPMCERLHWRIDAACTAQHLWLLRGEIFQLVSREFCQQEAALRINALLPAFSSRLPERMLTRV
;
A
#
# COMPACT_ATOMS: atom_id res chain seq x y z
N MET A 1 -1.46 9.09 21.55
CA MET A 1 -0.41 9.16 20.50
C MET A 1 0.41 7.86 20.49
N ALA A 2 -0.14 6.76 19.96
CA ALA A 2 0.48 5.42 20.03
C ALA A 2 1.18 4.95 18.73
N TRP A 3 0.97 5.66 17.63
CA TRP A 3 1.43 5.26 16.29
C TRP A 3 2.92 5.51 16.02
N LYS A 4 3.60 6.38 16.81
CA LYS A 4 5.03 6.67 16.64
C LYS A 4 5.98 5.54 17.08
N ARG A 5 5.60 4.74 18.08
CA ARG A 5 6.46 3.66 18.61
C ARG A 5 6.48 2.43 17.71
N SER A 6 5.35 2.15 17.03
CA SER A 6 5.28 1.03 16.09
C SER A 6 6.11 1.28 14.83
N LEU A 7 6.31 2.52 14.40
CA LEU A 7 7.15 2.83 13.24
C LEU A 7 8.64 2.59 13.50
N GLN A 8 9.11 2.80 14.74
CA GLN A 8 10.54 2.71 15.08
C GLN A 8 11.05 1.27 15.16
N SER A 9 10.23 0.34 15.69
CA SER A 9 10.61 -1.08 15.75
C SER A 9 10.73 -1.70 14.35
N TRP A 10 9.95 -1.22 13.39
CA TRP A 10 9.89 -1.75 12.03
C TRP A 10 10.98 -1.19 11.10
N LEU A 11 11.57 -0.04 11.45
CA LEU A 11 12.66 0.57 10.69
C LEU A 11 13.97 -0.23 10.75
N TYR A 12 14.14 -1.10 11.76
CA TYR A 12 15.39 -1.86 11.98
C TYR A 12 15.47 -3.13 11.13
N GLU A 13 14.37 -3.85 10.91
CA GLU A 13 14.33 -5.05 10.04
C GLU A 13 14.39 -4.73 8.54
N SER A 14 14.13 -3.47 8.17
CA SER A 14 14.07 -3.00 6.78
C SER A 14 15.44 -2.79 6.11
N SER A 15 16.56 -2.90 6.84
CA SER A 15 17.89 -2.53 6.35
C SER A 15 18.55 -3.51 5.35
N MET A 16 17.86 -4.59 4.94
CA MET A 16 18.45 -5.64 4.10
C MET A 16 17.88 -5.76 2.66
N GLU A 17 16.96 -4.90 2.20
CA GLU A 17 16.39 -5.00 0.85
C GLU A 17 17.06 -4.09 -0.21
N PRO A 18 17.23 -4.58 -1.46
CA PRO A 18 17.93 -3.89 -2.56
C PRO A 18 17.16 -2.64 -3.09
N PRO A 19 17.78 -1.79 -3.94
CA PRO A 19 17.60 -0.35 -3.89
C PRO A 19 16.23 0.18 -4.36
N LYS A 20 15.87 1.31 -3.72
CA LYS A 20 14.71 2.20 -3.88
C LYS A 20 14.12 2.39 -5.29
N ALA A 21 14.90 2.18 -6.36
CA ALA A 21 14.49 2.39 -7.75
C ALA A 21 13.27 1.56 -8.14
N ASN A 22 13.03 0.45 -7.44
CA ASN A 22 11.97 -0.48 -7.78
C ASN A 22 10.64 -0.18 -7.05
N LEU A 23 10.60 0.80 -6.12
CA LEU A 23 9.39 1.12 -5.33
C LEU A 23 8.50 2.18 -5.98
N GLU A 24 9.08 3.08 -6.77
CA GLU A 24 8.33 4.15 -7.48
C GLU A 24 7.19 3.57 -8.33
N ALA A 25 7.46 2.50 -9.08
CA ALA A 25 6.43 1.83 -9.88
C ALA A 25 5.28 1.28 -9.00
N LEU A 26 5.59 0.77 -7.80
CA LEU A 26 4.56 0.29 -6.86
C LEU A 26 3.78 1.45 -6.25
N ARG A 27 4.46 2.56 -5.91
CA ARG A 27 3.80 3.77 -5.41
C ARG A 27 2.80 4.32 -6.42
N LEU A 28 3.19 4.41 -7.69
CA LEU A 28 2.30 4.84 -8.77
C LEU A 28 1.06 3.95 -8.86
N GLN A 29 1.23 2.63 -8.78
CA GLN A 29 0.10 1.68 -8.80
C GLN A 29 -0.84 1.86 -7.58
N LEU A 30 -0.29 2.11 -6.39
CA LEU A 30 -1.12 2.40 -5.21
C LEU A 30 -1.84 3.74 -5.31
N HIS A 31 -1.19 4.76 -5.88
CA HIS A 31 -1.79 6.07 -6.13
C HIS A 31 -2.93 5.96 -7.16
N ASP A 32 -2.75 5.14 -8.19
CA ASP A 32 -3.78 4.84 -9.19
C ASP A 32 -4.99 4.12 -8.56
N ALA A 33 -4.76 3.20 -7.63
CA ALA A 33 -5.86 2.57 -6.88
C ALA A 33 -6.68 3.57 -6.04
N LEU A 34 -6.08 4.69 -5.64
CA LEU A 34 -6.72 5.80 -4.93
C LEU A 34 -7.28 6.87 -5.88
N GLN A 35 -7.15 6.71 -7.20
CA GLN A 35 -7.67 7.68 -8.15
C GLN A 35 -9.17 7.90 -7.90
N GLN A 36 -9.60 9.17 -7.90
CA GLN A 36 -10.99 9.58 -7.62
C GLN A 36 -11.46 9.43 -6.16
N CYS A 37 -10.60 8.96 -5.24
CA CYS A 37 -10.85 9.12 -3.81
C CYS A 37 -10.43 10.52 -3.37
N GLU A 38 -11.22 11.17 -2.53
CA GLU A 38 -10.94 12.53 -2.05
C GLU A 38 -10.97 12.62 -0.52
N GLY A 39 -10.51 13.76 -0.01
CA GLY A 39 -10.59 14.10 1.41
C GLY A 39 -9.37 13.71 2.24
N PRO A 40 -9.39 14.03 3.54
CA PRO A 40 -8.20 14.02 4.40
C PRO A 40 -7.65 12.60 4.67
N MET A 41 -8.47 11.57 4.49
CA MET A 41 -8.01 10.18 4.57
C MET A 41 -7.25 9.76 3.32
N CYS A 42 -7.71 10.20 2.13
CA CYS A 42 -7.03 9.95 0.88
C CYS A 42 -5.66 10.64 0.85
N GLU A 43 -5.61 11.93 1.20
CA GLU A 43 -4.35 12.68 1.31
C GLU A 43 -3.37 11.99 2.26
N ARG A 44 -3.85 11.56 3.43
CA ARG A 44 -3.00 10.83 4.39
C ARG A 44 -2.46 9.52 3.82
N LEU A 45 -3.24 8.80 3.03
CA LEU A 45 -2.78 7.57 2.38
C LEU A 45 -1.73 7.87 1.31
N HIS A 46 -1.92 8.92 0.50
CA HIS A 46 -0.90 9.38 -0.45
C HIS A 46 0.44 9.65 0.26
N TRP A 47 0.43 10.42 1.36
CA TRP A 47 1.64 10.68 2.16
C TRP A 47 2.30 9.40 2.70
N ARG A 48 1.51 8.39 3.09
CA ARG A 48 2.04 7.12 3.60
C ARG A 48 2.62 6.24 2.51
N ILE A 49 2.03 6.27 1.32
CA ILE A 49 2.57 5.59 0.13
C ILE A 49 3.94 6.19 -0.21
N ASP A 50 4.05 7.52 -0.23
CA ASP A 50 5.30 8.20 -0.53
C ASP A 50 6.37 7.95 0.54
N ALA A 51 5.98 7.92 1.82
CA ALA A 51 6.87 7.64 2.93
C ALA A 51 7.27 6.16 3.09
N ALA A 52 6.62 5.23 2.38
CA ALA A 52 6.88 3.80 2.53
C ALA A 52 8.24 3.42 1.93
N CYS A 53 9.11 2.77 2.73
CA CYS A 53 10.47 2.42 2.32
C CYS A 53 10.62 1.01 1.72
N THR A 54 9.58 0.17 1.75
CA THR A 54 9.63 -1.22 1.27
C THR A 54 8.34 -1.62 0.54
N ALA A 55 8.45 -2.63 -0.33
CA ALA A 55 7.29 -3.20 -1.01
C ALA A 55 6.29 -3.81 -0.01
N GLN A 56 6.79 -4.43 1.06
CA GLN A 56 5.94 -4.95 2.13
C GLN A 56 5.13 -3.84 2.81
N HIS A 57 5.75 -2.70 3.12
CA HIS A 57 5.04 -1.58 3.74
C HIS A 57 3.94 -1.04 2.82
N LEU A 58 4.23 -0.86 1.52
CA LEU A 58 3.22 -0.50 0.52
C LEU A 58 2.06 -1.52 0.52
N TRP A 59 2.37 -2.81 0.52
CA TRP A 59 1.35 -3.88 0.49
C TRP A 59 0.48 -3.94 1.76
N LEU A 60 0.96 -3.46 2.91
CA LEU A 60 0.16 -3.34 4.12
C LEU A 60 -0.88 -2.21 4.03
N LEU A 61 -0.60 -1.15 3.25
CA LEU A 61 -1.55 -0.05 3.03
C LEU A 61 -2.78 -0.48 2.22
N ARG A 62 -2.71 -1.65 1.53
CA ARG A 62 -3.83 -2.18 0.74
C ARG A 62 -5.13 -2.30 1.53
N GLY A 63 -5.06 -2.61 2.83
CA GLY A 63 -6.24 -2.75 3.67
C GLY A 63 -6.94 -1.41 3.91
N GLU A 64 -6.17 -0.35 4.10
CA GLU A 64 -6.71 1.01 4.27
C GLU A 64 -7.22 1.57 2.95
N ILE A 65 -6.52 1.30 1.84
CA ILE A 65 -6.98 1.63 0.48
C ILE A 65 -8.30 0.92 0.20
N PHE A 66 -8.39 -0.38 0.49
CA PHE A 66 -9.62 -1.16 0.32
C PHE A 66 -10.79 -0.54 1.10
N GLN A 67 -10.58 -0.18 2.37
CA GLN A 67 -11.62 0.43 3.19
C GLN A 67 -12.05 1.80 2.66
N LEU A 68 -11.09 2.63 2.22
CA LEU A 68 -11.39 3.94 1.67
C LEU A 68 -12.18 3.83 0.36
N VAL A 69 -11.71 3.04 -0.60
CA VAL A 69 -12.39 2.82 -1.89
C VAL A 69 -13.76 2.18 -1.67
N SER A 70 -13.87 1.23 -0.73
CA SER A 70 -15.17 0.59 -0.41
C SER A 70 -16.20 1.58 0.13
N ARG A 71 -15.73 2.60 0.86
CA ARG A 71 -16.57 3.62 1.46
C ARG A 71 -17.02 4.67 0.43
N GLU A 72 -16.12 5.07 -0.46
CA GLU A 72 -16.42 6.08 -1.49
C GLU A 72 -17.20 5.49 -2.68
N PHE A 73 -16.92 4.24 -3.05
CA PHE A 73 -17.54 3.56 -4.18
C PHE A 73 -18.35 2.34 -3.71
N CYS A 74 -17.71 1.17 -3.66
CA CYS A 74 -18.27 -0.07 -3.16
C CYS A 74 -17.17 -1.12 -2.96
N GLN A 75 -17.49 -2.20 -2.25
CA GLN A 75 -16.53 -3.28 -2.00
C GLN A 75 -16.04 -3.97 -3.28
N GLN A 76 -16.88 -4.04 -4.31
CA GLN A 76 -16.51 -4.67 -5.58
C GLN A 76 -15.42 -3.86 -6.30
N GLU A 77 -15.56 -2.54 -6.35
CA GLU A 77 -14.55 -1.63 -6.93
C GLU A 77 -13.24 -1.69 -6.13
N ALA A 78 -13.32 -1.72 -4.81
CA ALA A 78 -12.15 -1.86 -3.94
C ALA A 78 -11.41 -3.18 -4.20
N ALA A 79 -12.13 -4.30 -4.31
CA ALA A 79 -11.56 -5.61 -4.62
C ALA A 79 -10.88 -5.60 -5.99
N LEU A 80 -11.52 -5.02 -7.02
CA LEU A 80 -10.95 -4.93 -8.36
C LEU A 80 -9.62 -4.17 -8.34
N ARG A 81 -9.58 -2.99 -7.72
CA ARG A 81 -8.37 -2.16 -7.66
C ARG A 81 -7.24 -2.85 -6.88
N ILE A 82 -7.53 -3.43 -5.71
CA ILE A 82 -6.51 -4.15 -4.93
C ILE A 82 -6.02 -5.40 -5.66
N ASN A 83 -6.91 -6.17 -6.29
CA ASN A 83 -6.52 -7.37 -7.01
C ASN A 83 -5.70 -7.05 -8.27
N ALA A 84 -5.90 -5.89 -8.90
CA ALA A 84 -5.07 -5.41 -10.00
C ALA A 84 -3.62 -5.13 -9.58
N LEU A 85 -3.36 -4.88 -8.28
CA LEU A 85 -2.00 -4.68 -7.76
C LEU A 85 -1.22 -5.99 -7.63
N LEU A 86 -1.88 -7.15 -7.49
CA LEU A 86 -1.23 -8.43 -7.21
C LEU A 86 -0.09 -8.80 -8.18
N PRO A 87 -0.22 -8.64 -9.51
CA PRO A 87 0.86 -8.95 -10.44
C PRO A 87 2.11 -8.10 -10.19
N ALA A 88 1.94 -6.81 -9.86
CA ALA A 88 3.05 -5.90 -9.59
C ALA A 88 3.83 -6.29 -8.32
N PHE A 89 3.14 -6.85 -7.32
CA PHE A 89 3.75 -7.32 -6.07
C PHE A 89 4.22 -8.79 -6.12
N SER A 90 3.73 -9.60 -7.07
CA SER A 90 4.09 -11.04 -7.20
C SER A 90 5.57 -11.32 -7.42
N SER A 91 6.27 -10.42 -8.10
CA SER A 91 7.72 -10.54 -8.34
C SER A 91 8.58 -10.16 -7.13
N ARG A 92 7.97 -9.65 -6.05
CA ARG A 92 8.68 -8.95 -4.95
C ARG A 92 8.28 -9.41 -3.57
N LEU A 93 7.07 -9.93 -3.41
CA LEU A 93 6.55 -10.46 -2.15
C LEU A 93 6.26 -11.94 -2.28
N PRO A 94 6.45 -12.71 -1.20
CA PRO A 94 6.12 -14.13 -1.22
C PRO A 94 4.61 -14.33 -1.41
N GLU A 95 4.22 -15.32 -2.21
CA GLU A 95 2.83 -15.62 -2.60
C GLU A 95 1.87 -15.73 -1.40
N ARG A 96 2.36 -16.24 -0.27
CA ARG A 96 1.61 -16.32 1.00
C ARG A 96 1.05 -14.99 1.49
N MET A 97 1.68 -13.87 1.11
CA MET A 97 1.24 -12.52 1.48
C MET A 97 0.27 -11.92 0.45
N LEU A 98 0.22 -12.46 -0.76
CA LEU A 98 -0.53 -11.97 -1.90
C LEU A 98 -1.90 -12.62 -1.94
N THR A 99 -2.71 -12.31 -0.94
CA THR A 99 -4.09 -12.79 -0.86
C THR A 99 -4.99 -11.91 -1.72
N ARG A 100 -5.79 -12.54 -2.58
CA ARG A 100 -6.93 -11.88 -3.23
C ARG A 100 -7.98 -11.53 -2.17
N VAL A 101 -8.63 -10.39 -2.38
CA VAL A 101 -9.77 -9.92 -1.59
C VAL A 101 -11.02 -9.98 -2.44
#